data_AF-A0A2V9ZPP5-F1
#
_entry.id   AF-A0A2V9ZPP5-F1
#
_cell.length_a   1.000
_cell.length_b   1.000
_cell.length_c   1.000
_cell.angle_alpha   90.00
_cell.angle_beta   90.00
_cell.angle_gamma   90.00
#
_symmetry.space_group_name_H-M   'P 1'
#
loop_
_entity.id
_entity.type
_entity.pdbx_description
1 polymer ?
#
loop_
_entity_poly.entity_id
_entity_poly.type
_entity_poly.pdbx_seq_one_letter_code
_entity_poly.pdbx_strand_id
1 'polypeptide(L)'
;MRGGAQSHLMRGADSHFYVVKFQNNPQHSRILANEWLATRLAGYIGLPVPVAEIVEVSDWLIQESPELHIQLASKKVPCAFGLQFGSRFIVDPREGHVLEYLPDSFLLGDAGGVRNPDVFAGALAFDKWCCNTDSRQIIYWKRTRERKYTAALVDQGHCFNAGDWNFPDSPLRGIFSSNAVYSGVIGWDSFEPWLSRIEKFDPNVLWELAKYLPSEWYEHDTEAFRQLLEGLSRRCTRVRELIESFRFSSRNPFPNWKNERGRPFLASG
;
A
#
# COMPACT_ATOMS: atom_id res chain seq x y z
N MET A 1 -13.06 9.62 7.23
CA MET A 1 -11.61 9.51 6.97
C MET A 1 -11.23 10.47 5.86
N ARG A 2 -9.98 10.92 5.80
CA ARG A 2 -9.52 11.80 4.70
C ARG A 2 -8.99 10.91 3.57
N GLY A 3 -9.14 11.35 2.31
CA GLY A 3 -8.64 10.61 1.14
C GLY A 3 -9.61 10.68 -0.04
N GLY A 4 -9.08 10.55 -1.26
CA GLY A 4 -9.87 10.72 -2.48
C GLY A 4 -10.94 9.64 -2.70
N ALA A 5 -10.76 8.45 -2.13
CA ALA A 5 -11.74 7.35 -2.20
C ALA A 5 -12.94 7.52 -1.26
N GLN A 6 -12.92 8.52 -0.36
CA GLN A 6 -14.01 8.83 0.58
C GLN A 6 -14.50 7.63 1.41
N SER A 7 -13.56 6.92 2.05
CA SER A 7 -13.85 5.71 2.82
C SER A 7 -14.63 5.95 4.12
N HIS A 8 -15.40 4.94 4.54
CA HIS A 8 -16.15 4.91 5.80
C HIS A 8 -15.58 3.88 6.78
N LEU A 9 -15.65 4.16 8.08
CA LEU A 9 -15.32 3.18 9.12
C LEU A 9 -16.60 2.44 9.46
N MET A 10 -16.63 1.12 9.25
CA MET A 10 -17.80 0.28 9.45
C MET A 10 -17.46 -0.90 10.36
N ARG A 11 -18.43 -1.36 11.15
CA ARG A 11 -18.28 -2.57 11.96
C ARG A 11 -18.88 -3.76 11.21
N GLY A 12 -18.09 -4.80 11.00
CA GLY A 12 -18.52 -6.05 10.37
C GLY A 12 -19.35 -6.93 11.32
N ALA A 13 -20.07 -7.89 10.74
CA ALA A 13 -20.82 -8.90 11.50
C ALA A 13 -19.91 -9.78 12.38
N ASP A 14 -18.64 -9.90 12.00
CA ASP A 14 -17.58 -10.59 12.76
C ASP A 14 -17.00 -9.74 13.91
N SER A 15 -17.61 -8.59 14.19
CA SER A 15 -17.20 -7.61 15.20
C SER A 15 -15.88 -6.88 14.96
N HIS A 16 -15.19 -7.08 13.83
CA HIS A 16 -14.06 -6.24 13.47
C HIS A 16 -14.51 -4.92 12.86
N PHE A 17 -13.63 -3.90 12.92
CA PHE A 17 -13.84 -2.65 12.22
C PHE A 17 -13.09 -2.67 10.88
N TYR A 18 -13.66 -2.04 9.87
CA TYR A 18 -13.13 -1.98 8.52
C TYR A 18 -13.17 -0.55 7.99
N VAL A 19 -12.09 -0.15 7.35
CA VAL A 19 -12.03 1.00 6.44
C VAL A 19 -12.57 0.53 5.10
N VAL A 20 -13.82 0.90 4.81
CA VAL A 20 -14.56 0.46 3.62
C VAL A 20 -14.44 1.50 2.51
N LYS A 21 -14.00 1.07 1.32
CA LYS A 21 -13.96 1.87 0.09
C LYS A 21 -15.01 1.34 -0.87
N PHE A 22 -15.83 2.25 -1.40
CA PHE A 22 -17.00 1.90 -2.21
C PHE A 22 -16.69 1.88 -3.71
N GLN A 23 -17.40 1.04 -4.47
CA GLN A 23 -17.24 0.91 -5.93
C GLN A 23 -17.43 2.25 -6.66
N ASN A 24 -18.39 3.07 -6.22
CA ASN A 24 -18.68 4.38 -6.79
C ASN A 24 -17.81 5.51 -6.20
N ASN A 25 -16.63 5.18 -5.70
CA ASN A 25 -15.66 6.19 -5.26
C ASN A 25 -15.28 7.14 -6.42
N PRO A 26 -14.87 8.39 -6.14
CA PRO A 26 -14.60 9.39 -7.18
C PRO A 26 -13.36 9.14 -8.06
N GLN A 27 -12.54 8.14 -7.77
CA GLN A 27 -11.28 7.91 -8.47
C GLN A 27 -11.46 6.92 -9.63
N HIS A 28 -11.82 5.67 -9.31
CA HIS A 28 -12.12 4.59 -10.26
C HIS A 28 -12.59 3.34 -9.51
N SER A 29 -13.39 2.47 -10.13
CA SER A 29 -13.77 1.15 -9.57
C SER A 29 -12.55 0.25 -9.30
N ARG A 30 -11.61 0.18 -10.27
CA ARG A 30 -10.29 -0.50 -10.21
C ARG A 30 -9.46 -0.21 -8.96
N ILE A 31 -9.69 0.92 -8.28
CA ILE A 31 -9.07 1.19 -6.99
C ILE A 31 -9.33 0.06 -5.98
N LEU A 32 -10.54 -0.52 -5.96
CA LEU A 32 -10.87 -1.63 -5.05
C LEU A 32 -10.07 -2.90 -5.41
N ALA A 33 -9.94 -3.19 -6.70
CA ALA A 33 -9.13 -4.31 -7.18
C ALA A 33 -7.65 -4.13 -6.82
N ASN A 34 -7.14 -2.90 -6.99
CA ASN A 34 -5.76 -2.54 -6.66
C ASN A 34 -5.51 -2.70 -5.16
N GLU A 35 -6.37 -2.12 -4.32
CA GLU A 35 -6.30 -2.23 -2.86
C GLU A 35 -6.22 -3.67 -2.39
N TRP A 36 -7.14 -4.52 -2.87
CA TRP A 36 -7.21 -5.90 -2.48
C TRP A 36 -5.98 -6.69 -2.95
N LEU A 37 -5.66 -6.61 -4.24
CA LEU A 37 -4.57 -7.40 -4.83
C LEU A 37 -3.22 -6.99 -4.26
N ALA A 38 -2.91 -5.69 -4.25
CA ALA A 38 -1.64 -5.18 -3.75
C ALA A 38 -1.49 -5.41 -2.24
N THR A 39 -2.55 -5.28 -1.44
CA THR A 39 -2.48 -5.60 0.00
C THR A 39 -2.16 -7.07 0.22
N ARG A 40 -2.81 -7.98 -0.52
CA ARG A 40 -2.55 -9.42 -0.40
C ARG A 40 -1.13 -9.79 -0.85
N LEU A 41 -0.63 -9.18 -1.92
CA LEU A 41 0.75 -9.36 -2.38
C LEU A 41 1.78 -8.82 -1.39
N ALA A 42 1.56 -7.63 -0.83
CA ALA A 42 2.41 -7.07 0.22
C ALA A 42 2.49 -8.01 1.44
N GLY A 43 1.34 -8.52 1.90
CA GLY A 43 1.29 -9.53 2.95
C GLY A 43 2.02 -10.83 2.59
N TYR A 44 1.87 -11.30 1.33
CA TYR A 44 2.54 -12.51 0.83
C TYR A 44 4.07 -12.39 0.86
N ILE A 45 4.62 -11.22 0.52
CA ILE A 45 6.07 -10.98 0.63
C ILE A 45 6.50 -10.62 2.07
N GLY A 46 5.57 -10.62 3.02
CA GLY A 46 5.82 -10.41 4.45
C GLY A 46 5.99 -8.94 4.86
N LEU A 47 5.36 -8.01 4.14
CA LEU A 47 5.19 -6.65 4.63
C LEU A 47 4.00 -6.59 5.60
N PRO A 48 4.09 -5.75 6.66
CA PRO A 48 2.99 -5.52 7.56
C PRO A 48 1.91 -4.69 6.84
N VAL A 49 0.76 -5.31 6.67
CA VAL A 49 -0.44 -4.69 6.11
C VAL A 49 -1.64 -5.10 6.97
N PRO A 50 -2.71 -4.28 7.00
CA PRO A 50 -3.97 -4.74 7.53
C PRO A 50 -4.58 -5.86 6.68
N VAL A 51 -5.49 -6.64 7.27
CA VAL A 51 -6.19 -7.70 6.54
C VAL A 51 -7.12 -7.07 5.51
N ALA A 52 -6.98 -7.47 4.24
CA ALA A 52 -7.89 -7.07 3.17
C ALA A 52 -9.01 -8.09 3.01
N GLU A 53 -10.25 -7.60 3.09
CA GLU A 53 -11.49 -8.37 2.97
C GLU A 53 -12.40 -7.79 1.89
N ILE A 54 -13.32 -8.62 1.41
CA ILE A 54 -14.46 -8.21 0.60
C ILE A 54 -15.64 -8.07 1.56
N VAL A 55 -16.18 -6.86 1.67
CA VAL A 55 -17.27 -6.53 2.59
C VAL A 55 -18.55 -6.34 1.80
N GLU A 56 -19.55 -7.17 2.08
CA GLU A 56 -20.89 -6.97 1.53
C GLU A 56 -21.62 -5.88 2.31
N VAL A 57 -22.07 -4.84 1.60
CA VAL A 57 -22.87 -3.74 2.15
C VAL A 57 -24.27 -3.83 1.56
N SER A 58 -25.28 -4.10 2.40
CA SER A 58 -26.67 -4.23 1.96
C SER A 58 -27.25 -2.91 1.48
N ASP A 59 -28.15 -2.96 0.49
CA ASP A 59 -28.94 -1.81 0.04
C ASP A 59 -29.74 -1.15 1.18
N TRP A 60 -30.34 -1.96 2.07
CA TRP A 60 -31.04 -1.47 3.25
C TRP A 60 -30.17 -0.55 4.12
N LEU A 61 -28.92 -0.94 4.40
CA LEU A 61 -28.00 -0.13 5.18
C LEU A 61 -27.69 1.22 4.50
N ILE A 62 -27.54 1.23 3.17
CA ILE A 62 -27.33 2.47 2.41
C ILE A 62 -28.55 3.38 2.51
N GLN A 63 -29.76 2.83 2.36
CA GLN A 63 -31.01 3.60 2.41
C GLN A 63 -31.28 4.19 3.80
N GLU A 64 -30.96 3.44 4.86
CA GLU A 64 -31.21 3.85 6.25
C GLU A 64 -30.07 4.65 6.88
N SER A 65 -28.95 4.89 6.16
CA SER A 65 -27.79 5.64 6.66
C SER A 65 -27.41 6.79 5.70
N PRO A 66 -28.06 7.97 5.78
CA PRO A 66 -27.80 9.11 4.89
C PRO A 66 -26.35 9.63 4.90
N GLU A 67 -25.59 9.32 5.95
CA GLU A 67 -24.17 9.61 6.04
C GLU A 67 -23.30 8.77 5.09
N LEU A 68 -23.79 7.61 4.61
CA LEU A 68 -23.12 6.78 3.60
C LEU A 68 -23.34 7.36 2.21
N HIS A 69 -22.61 8.43 1.91
CA HIS A 69 -22.63 9.10 0.62
C HIS A 69 -21.23 9.43 0.12
N ILE A 70 -21.11 9.47 -1.20
CA ILE A 70 -19.97 10.03 -1.92
C ILE A 70 -20.29 11.49 -2.27
N GLN A 71 -19.39 12.39 -1.90
CA GLN A 71 -19.41 13.79 -2.32
C GLN A 71 -18.76 13.92 -3.72
N LEU A 72 -19.57 14.23 -4.73
CA LEU A 72 -19.14 14.49 -6.10
C LEU A 72 -19.34 15.97 -6.44
N ALA A 73 -18.26 16.75 -6.55
CA ALA A 73 -18.33 18.18 -6.83
C ALA A 73 -19.46 18.87 -6.02
N SER A 74 -20.55 19.29 -6.67
CA SER A 74 -21.71 19.96 -6.05
C SER A 74 -22.84 19.05 -5.57
N LYS A 75 -22.74 17.72 -5.73
CA LYS A 75 -23.79 16.74 -5.41
C LYS A 75 -23.30 15.68 -4.43
N LYS A 76 -24.24 15.14 -3.66
CA LYS A 76 -24.04 13.92 -2.87
C LYS A 76 -24.81 12.79 -3.52
N VAL A 77 -24.16 11.64 -3.67
CA VAL A 77 -24.80 10.41 -4.15
C VAL A 77 -24.66 9.34 -3.07
N PRO A 78 -25.65 8.47 -2.84
CA PRO A 78 -25.49 7.35 -1.92
C PRO A 78 -24.29 6.48 -2.30
N CYS A 79 -23.61 5.90 -1.30
CA CYS A 79 -22.61 4.88 -1.55
C CYS A 79 -23.23 3.66 -2.26
N ALA A 80 -22.47 2.99 -3.12
CA ALA A 80 -22.95 1.77 -3.77
C ALA A 80 -23.16 0.65 -2.74
N PHE A 81 -24.26 -0.11 -2.88
CA PHE A 81 -24.42 -1.38 -2.17
C PHE A 81 -23.70 -2.51 -2.91
N GLY A 82 -23.64 -3.70 -2.30
CA GLY A 82 -22.97 -4.88 -2.84
C GLY A 82 -21.56 -5.07 -2.29
N LEU A 83 -20.68 -5.70 -3.07
CA LEU A 83 -19.33 -6.07 -2.65
C LEU A 83 -18.36 -4.88 -2.71
N GLN A 84 -17.86 -4.46 -1.55
CA GLN A 84 -16.95 -3.33 -1.37
C GLN A 84 -15.59 -3.81 -0.83
N PHE A 85 -14.54 -3.00 -0.97
CA PHE A 85 -13.25 -3.30 -0.36
C PHE A 85 -13.28 -2.93 1.13
N GLY A 86 -12.81 -3.82 2.00
CA GLY A 86 -12.60 -3.54 3.43
C GLY A 86 -11.17 -3.79 3.86
N SER A 87 -10.50 -2.76 4.36
CA SER A 87 -9.23 -2.91 5.08
C SER A 87 -9.50 -2.98 6.58
N ARG A 88 -9.22 -4.13 7.20
CA ARG A 88 -9.48 -4.33 8.63
C ARG A 88 -8.68 -3.33 9.44
N PHE A 89 -9.33 -2.62 10.35
CA PHE A 89 -8.69 -1.67 11.23
C PHE A 89 -7.63 -2.41 12.08
N ILE A 90 -6.38 -1.94 12.02
CA ILE A 90 -5.20 -2.74 12.38
C ILE A 90 -5.12 -3.09 13.87
N VAL A 91 -5.75 -2.29 14.72
CA VAL A 91 -5.89 -2.50 16.16
C VAL A 91 -7.28 -2.03 16.57
N ASP A 92 -7.99 -2.77 17.43
CA ASP A 92 -9.30 -2.31 17.92
C ASP A 92 -9.17 -0.88 18.46
N PRO A 93 -10.03 0.07 18.04
CA PRO A 93 -9.94 1.47 18.49
C PRO A 93 -10.00 1.65 20.01
N ARG A 94 -10.50 0.65 20.74
CA ARG A 94 -10.58 0.65 22.22
C ARG A 94 -9.32 0.12 22.89
N GLU A 95 -8.46 -0.59 22.15
CA GLU A 95 -7.28 -1.29 22.68
C GLU A 95 -5.95 -0.69 22.23
N GLY A 96 -5.98 0.31 21.36
CA GLY A 96 -4.78 0.91 20.80
C GLY A 96 -4.99 2.23 20.09
N HIS A 97 -3.91 2.71 19.50
CA HIS A 97 -3.85 3.97 18.79
C HIS A 97 -3.29 3.75 17.40
N VAL A 98 -3.80 4.51 16.44
CA VAL A 98 -3.31 4.59 15.06
C VAL A 98 -3.01 6.05 14.75
N LEU A 99 -1.85 6.30 14.15
CA LEU A 99 -1.44 7.60 13.64
C LEU A 99 -1.14 7.47 12.14
N GLU A 100 -1.58 8.47 11.37
CA GLU A 100 -1.26 8.57 9.93
C GLU A 100 0.06 9.31 9.69
N TYR A 101 0.59 9.98 10.72
CA TYR A 101 1.82 10.75 10.63
C TYR A 101 2.65 10.58 11.91
N LEU A 102 3.96 10.43 11.71
CA LEU A 102 4.95 10.44 12.77
C LEU A 102 6.14 11.30 12.30
N PRO A 103 6.59 12.30 13.08
CA PRO A 103 7.73 13.12 12.69
C PRO A 103 9.03 12.32 12.58
N ASP A 104 9.96 12.74 11.72
CA ASP A 104 11.24 12.07 11.48
C ASP A 104 12.07 11.85 12.76
N SER A 105 12.03 12.80 13.71
CA SER A 105 12.69 12.68 15.01
C SER A 105 12.18 11.51 15.85
N PHE A 106 10.90 11.14 15.69
CA PHE A 106 10.30 9.98 16.33
C PHE A 106 10.48 8.71 15.50
N LEU A 107 10.54 8.79 14.17
CA LEU A 107 10.80 7.63 13.30
C LEU A 107 12.17 6.99 13.57
N LEU A 108 13.20 7.83 13.76
CA LEU A 108 14.60 7.40 13.86
C LEU A 108 15.19 7.42 15.29
N GLY A 109 14.44 7.88 16.30
CA GLY A 109 14.95 8.03 17.66
C GLY A 109 14.82 6.78 18.54
N ASP A 110 15.78 6.54 19.45
CA ASP A 110 15.81 5.36 20.34
C ASP A 110 14.60 5.27 21.28
N ALA A 111 14.11 6.42 21.76
CA ALA A 111 13.05 6.53 22.75
C ALA A 111 11.62 6.53 22.15
N GLY A 112 11.48 6.73 20.83
CA GLY A 112 10.20 6.89 20.12
C GLY A 112 10.06 6.11 18.82
N GLY A 113 11.13 5.43 18.39
CA GLY A 113 11.26 4.74 17.11
C GLY A 113 10.17 3.74 16.80
N VAL A 114 9.93 3.55 15.50
CA VAL A 114 9.15 2.40 15.02
C VAL A 114 9.90 1.11 15.29
N ARG A 115 9.17 0.04 15.61
CA ARG A 115 9.76 -1.28 15.92
C ARG A 115 10.40 -1.96 14.71
N ASN A 116 9.97 -1.59 13.51
CA ASN A 116 10.27 -2.25 12.25
C ASN A 116 10.71 -1.24 11.18
N PRO A 117 11.78 -0.44 11.41
CA PRO A 117 12.20 0.60 10.47
C PRO A 117 12.58 0.05 9.09
N ASP A 118 13.06 -1.18 9.00
CA ASP A 118 13.46 -1.79 7.72
C ASP A 118 12.28 -1.96 6.75
N VAL A 119 11.04 -1.89 7.25
CA VAL A 119 9.83 -1.97 6.42
C VAL A 119 9.80 -0.95 5.29
N PHE A 120 10.45 0.21 5.45
CA PHE A 120 10.49 1.23 4.41
C PHE A 120 11.30 0.79 3.18
N ALA A 121 12.36 -0.01 3.36
CA ALA A 121 13.10 -0.59 2.24
C ALA A 121 12.25 -1.64 1.50
N GLY A 122 11.56 -2.50 2.26
CA GLY A 122 10.62 -3.46 1.69
C GLY A 122 9.43 -2.80 0.97
N ALA A 123 8.88 -1.73 1.54
CA ALA A 123 7.81 -0.94 0.93
C ALA A 123 8.25 -0.33 -0.40
N LEU A 124 9.47 0.22 -0.45
CA LEU A 124 10.05 0.74 -1.69
C LEU A 124 10.19 -0.36 -2.75
N ALA A 125 10.73 -1.53 -2.40
CA ALA A 125 10.83 -2.65 -3.35
C ALA A 125 9.45 -3.07 -3.88
N PHE A 126 8.47 -3.15 -2.99
CA PHE A 126 7.09 -3.46 -3.33
C PHE A 126 6.45 -2.41 -4.24
N ASP A 127 6.65 -1.12 -3.96
CA ASP A 127 6.16 -0.01 -4.76
C ASP A 127 6.76 0.00 -6.17
N LYS A 128 8.05 -0.30 -6.28
CA LYS A 128 8.71 -0.43 -7.59
C LYS A 128 8.15 -1.61 -8.37
N TRP A 129 7.94 -2.75 -7.72
CA TRP A 129 7.31 -3.91 -8.35
C TRP A 129 5.89 -3.59 -8.85
N CYS A 130 5.03 -3.09 -7.97
CA CYS A 130 3.61 -2.83 -8.26
C CYS A 130 3.35 -1.52 -9.00
N CYS A 131 4.38 -0.70 -9.27
CA CYS A 131 4.26 0.62 -9.88
C CYS A 131 3.20 1.48 -9.17
N ASN A 132 3.37 1.68 -7.86
CA ASN A 132 2.55 2.63 -7.13
C ASN A 132 2.84 4.05 -7.64
N THR A 133 1.82 4.71 -8.19
CA THR A 133 1.99 6.05 -8.80
C THR A 133 1.67 7.20 -7.85
N ASP A 134 1.27 6.90 -6.62
CA ASP A 134 1.13 7.87 -5.53
C ASP A 134 2.30 7.79 -4.53
N SER A 135 2.30 8.67 -3.55
CA SER A 135 3.21 8.62 -2.41
C SER A 135 2.92 7.40 -1.54
N ARG A 136 3.97 6.70 -1.10
CA ARG A 136 3.81 5.56 -0.18
C ARG A 136 3.23 6.03 1.15
N GLN A 137 2.04 5.55 1.48
CA GLN A 137 1.40 5.77 2.78
C GLN A 137 1.70 4.65 3.78
N ILE A 138 1.89 5.05 5.03
CA ILE A 138 2.16 4.18 6.18
C ILE A 138 1.34 4.68 7.35
N ILE A 139 0.70 3.76 8.08
CA ILE A 139 0.15 4.05 9.40
C ILE A 139 1.06 3.50 10.49
N TYR A 140 1.02 4.15 11.65
CA TYR A 140 1.76 3.78 12.84
C TYR A 140 0.78 3.38 13.91
N TRP A 141 0.89 2.15 14.40
CA TRP A 141 -0.06 1.65 15.39
C TRP A 141 0.63 1.00 16.58
N LYS A 142 -0.06 1.00 17.72
CA LYS A 142 0.37 0.32 18.93
C LYS A 142 -0.82 0.04 19.84
N ARG A 143 -0.73 -1.00 20.67
CA ARG A 143 -1.69 -1.23 21.76
C ARG A 143 -1.43 -0.25 22.92
N THR A 144 -2.42 0.01 23.75
CA THR A 144 -2.34 1.01 24.85
C THR A 144 -1.13 0.78 25.78
N ARG A 145 -0.76 -0.47 26.04
CA ARG A 145 0.38 -0.82 26.92
C ARG A 145 1.75 -0.73 26.23
N GLU A 146 1.78 -0.50 24.91
CA GLU A 146 3.00 -0.47 24.13
C GLU A 146 3.59 0.93 24.04
N ARG A 147 4.92 1.02 24.17
CA ARG A 147 5.64 2.29 24.07
C ARG A 147 5.88 2.69 22.63
N LYS A 148 6.45 1.78 21.83
CA LYS A 148 6.85 1.99 20.43
C LYS A 148 5.72 1.66 19.46
N TYR A 149 5.66 2.39 18.36
CA TYR A 149 4.76 2.12 17.25
C TYR A 149 5.31 1.03 16.33
N THR A 150 4.41 0.39 15.59
CA THR A 150 4.72 -0.50 14.47
C THR A 150 4.20 0.15 13.20
N ALA A 151 5.01 0.21 12.16
CA ALA A 151 4.61 0.73 10.85
C ALA A 151 3.92 -0.36 10.03
N ALA A 152 2.84 0.00 9.33
CA ALA A 152 2.13 -0.86 8.38
C ALA A 152 1.73 -0.09 7.13
N LEU A 153 1.80 -0.76 5.97
CA LEU A 153 1.44 -0.18 4.69
C LEU A 153 -0.07 -0.15 4.53
N VAL A 154 -0.57 0.95 3.98
CA VAL A 154 -1.98 1.15 3.63
C VAL A 154 -2.07 1.90 2.30
N ASP A 155 -3.30 2.05 1.81
CA ASP A 155 -3.65 2.84 0.63
C ASP A 155 -2.86 2.40 -0.61
N GLN A 156 -3.19 1.20 -1.10
CA GLN A 156 -2.56 0.60 -2.29
C GLN A 156 -3.32 0.91 -3.58
N GLY A 157 -4.34 1.77 -3.54
CA GLY A 157 -5.23 2.05 -4.66
C GLY A 157 -4.52 2.54 -5.92
N HIS A 158 -3.39 3.21 -5.76
CA HIS A 158 -2.56 3.72 -6.86
C HIS A 158 -1.46 2.76 -7.32
N CYS A 159 -1.38 1.55 -6.77
CA CYS A 159 -0.66 0.45 -7.42
C CYS A 159 -1.22 0.21 -8.83
N PHE A 160 -0.36 -0.27 -9.72
CA PHE A 160 -0.69 -0.59 -11.11
C PHE A 160 -1.14 0.63 -11.92
N ASN A 161 -0.66 1.83 -11.56
CA ASN A 161 -1.10 3.09 -12.11
C ASN A 161 -2.63 3.31 -12.05
N ALA A 162 -3.23 3.01 -10.89
CA ALA A 162 -4.62 3.28 -10.59
C ALA A 162 -5.59 2.66 -11.63
N GLY A 163 -6.42 3.48 -12.29
CA GLY A 163 -7.38 3.01 -13.29
C GLY A 163 -6.75 2.59 -14.63
N ASP A 164 -5.53 3.04 -14.92
CA ASP A 164 -4.91 2.84 -16.23
C ASP A 164 -4.32 1.44 -16.43
N TRP A 165 -3.96 0.73 -15.35
CA TRP A 165 -3.41 -0.63 -15.38
C TRP A 165 -2.24 -0.82 -16.35
N ASN A 166 -1.30 0.11 -16.27
CA ASN A 166 -0.02 0.07 -16.98
C ASN A 166 1.11 0.46 -16.02
N PHE A 167 2.35 0.50 -16.52
CA PHE A 167 3.53 0.70 -15.68
C PHE A 167 4.44 1.85 -16.14
N PRO A 168 3.99 3.11 -15.99
CA PRO A 168 4.77 4.30 -16.31
C PRO A 168 5.83 4.53 -15.22
N ASP A 169 6.87 3.70 -15.26
CA ASP A 169 7.95 3.66 -14.29
C ASP A 169 8.60 5.05 -14.14
N SER A 170 8.78 5.47 -12.89
CA SER A 170 9.46 6.71 -12.55
C SER A 170 10.30 6.51 -11.30
N PRO A 171 11.53 7.08 -11.25
CA PRO A 171 12.36 7.05 -10.04
C PRO A 171 11.61 7.60 -8.82
N LEU A 172 10.76 8.61 -9.01
CA LEU A 172 10.16 9.39 -7.93
C LEU A 172 8.73 8.98 -7.53
N ARG A 173 8.16 7.95 -8.17
CA ARG A 173 6.84 7.39 -7.83
C ARG A 173 6.95 6.25 -6.82
N GLY A 174 5.93 6.08 -5.98
CA GLY A 174 5.87 4.98 -5.03
C GLY A 174 7.01 5.04 -4.02
N ILE A 175 7.27 6.23 -3.48
CA ILE A 175 8.32 6.45 -2.49
C ILE A 175 7.74 7.15 -1.28
N PHE A 176 8.31 6.88 -0.11
CA PHE A 176 7.99 7.62 1.10
C PHE A 176 8.47 9.08 0.98
N SER A 177 7.73 10.00 1.60
CA SER A 177 7.97 11.44 1.45
C SER A 177 9.30 11.88 2.05
N SER A 178 9.67 11.38 3.24
CA SER A 178 10.98 11.66 3.85
C SER A 178 12.04 10.66 3.40
N ASN A 179 13.25 11.15 3.07
CA ASN A 179 14.42 10.28 2.85
C ASN A 179 14.97 9.67 4.14
N ALA A 180 14.63 10.25 5.31
CA ALA A 180 15.21 9.86 6.59
C ALA A 180 14.98 8.37 6.90
N VAL A 181 13.84 7.83 6.46
CA VAL A 181 13.47 6.42 6.62
C VAL A 181 14.39 5.45 5.87
N TYR A 182 15.15 5.94 4.88
CA TYR A 182 16.09 5.12 4.12
C TYR A 182 17.54 5.23 4.62
N SER A 183 17.79 5.95 5.71
CA SER A 183 19.13 6.07 6.29
C SER A 183 19.74 4.72 6.72
N GLY A 184 18.91 3.73 7.05
CA GLY A 184 19.33 2.35 7.34
C GLY A 184 19.69 1.51 6.11
N VAL A 185 19.44 2.01 4.89
CA VAL A 185 19.76 1.31 3.65
C VAL A 185 21.25 1.46 3.34
N ILE A 186 21.98 0.35 3.50
CA ILE A 186 23.45 0.31 3.31
C ILE A 186 23.88 -0.51 2.09
N GLY A 187 22.95 -1.18 1.43
CA GLY A 187 23.21 -2.04 0.28
C GLY A 187 22.00 -2.92 -0.03
N TRP A 188 22.18 -3.91 -0.90
CA TRP A 188 21.11 -4.82 -1.31
C TRP A 188 20.55 -5.66 -0.15
N ASP A 189 21.37 -6.05 0.81
CA ASP A 189 20.93 -6.82 1.99
C ASP A 189 19.87 -6.09 2.82
N SER A 190 19.84 -4.74 2.76
CA SER A 190 18.81 -3.93 3.44
C SER A 190 17.40 -4.12 2.87
N PHE A 191 17.26 -4.72 1.69
CA PHE A 191 15.97 -5.01 1.06
C PHE A 191 15.50 -6.45 1.30
N GLU A 192 16.32 -7.27 1.96
CA GLU A 192 15.95 -8.64 2.27
C GLU A 192 15.08 -8.71 3.53
N PRO A 193 14.11 -9.65 3.58
CA PRO A 193 13.86 -10.74 2.64
C PRO A 193 12.92 -10.39 1.46
N TRP A 194 12.44 -9.14 1.39
CA TRP A 194 11.37 -8.75 0.46
C TRP A 194 11.80 -8.87 -0.99
N LEU A 195 13.02 -8.44 -1.32
CA LEU A 195 13.54 -8.50 -2.68
C LEU A 195 13.63 -9.95 -3.18
N SER A 196 14.22 -10.85 -2.39
CA SER A 196 14.24 -12.28 -2.72
C SER A 196 12.84 -12.88 -2.89
N ARG A 197 11.87 -12.48 -2.07
CA ARG A 197 10.48 -12.96 -2.17
C ARG A 197 9.78 -12.47 -3.43
N ILE A 198 10.05 -11.24 -3.86
CA ILE A 198 9.53 -10.69 -5.12
C ILE A 198 10.18 -11.39 -6.31
N GLU A 199 11.51 -11.52 -6.33
CA GLU A 199 12.25 -12.13 -7.43
C GLU A 199 11.91 -13.62 -7.64
N LYS A 200 11.57 -14.32 -6.55
CA LYS A 200 11.14 -15.73 -6.57
C LYS A 200 9.62 -15.90 -6.52
N PHE A 201 8.86 -14.83 -6.74
CA PHE A 201 7.41 -14.86 -6.66
C PHE A 201 6.84 -15.82 -7.70
N ASP A 202 6.03 -16.78 -7.26
CA ASP A 202 5.34 -17.72 -8.15
C ASP A 202 4.13 -17.02 -8.80
N PRO A 203 4.11 -16.85 -10.14
CA PRO A 203 2.99 -16.25 -10.85
C PRO A 203 1.64 -16.92 -10.55
N ASN A 204 1.60 -18.22 -10.21
CA ASN A 204 0.36 -18.90 -9.87
C ASN A 204 -0.33 -18.30 -8.64
N VAL A 205 0.44 -17.81 -7.66
CA VAL A 205 -0.12 -17.14 -6.47
C VAL A 205 -0.93 -15.92 -6.87
N LEU A 206 -0.49 -15.18 -7.88
CA LEU A 206 -1.19 -14.01 -8.37
C LEU A 206 -2.54 -14.38 -8.99
N TRP A 207 -2.58 -15.47 -9.76
CA TRP A 207 -3.82 -16.02 -10.33
C TRP A 207 -4.76 -16.57 -9.25
N GLU A 208 -4.24 -17.26 -8.24
CA GLU A 208 -5.05 -17.76 -7.12
C GLU A 208 -5.67 -16.62 -6.31
N LEU A 209 -4.94 -15.54 -6.08
CA LEU A 209 -5.48 -14.34 -5.45
C LEU A 209 -6.56 -13.71 -6.36
N ALA A 210 -6.28 -13.56 -7.65
CA ALA A 210 -7.19 -12.93 -8.61
C ALA A 210 -8.59 -13.58 -8.69
N LYS A 211 -8.74 -14.87 -8.39
CA LYS A 211 -10.03 -15.59 -8.40
C LYS A 211 -11.08 -15.01 -7.45
N TYR A 212 -10.65 -14.33 -6.40
CA TYR A 212 -11.55 -13.77 -5.39
C TYR A 212 -12.03 -12.36 -5.75
N LEU A 213 -11.44 -11.71 -6.74
CA LEU A 213 -11.79 -10.32 -7.09
C LEU A 213 -13.17 -10.24 -7.78
N PRO A 214 -14.12 -9.46 -7.24
CA PRO A 214 -15.39 -9.20 -7.90
C PRO A 214 -15.17 -8.55 -9.27
N SER A 215 -15.88 -9.03 -10.29
CA SER A 215 -15.72 -8.56 -11.67
C SER A 215 -16.12 -7.10 -11.88
N GLU A 216 -17.02 -6.61 -11.05
CA GLU A 216 -17.49 -5.23 -10.98
C GLU A 216 -16.35 -4.27 -10.62
N TRP A 217 -15.34 -4.73 -9.88
CA TRP A 217 -14.21 -3.89 -9.47
C TRP A 217 -13.26 -3.60 -10.63
N TYR A 218 -13.35 -4.35 -11.72
CA TYR A 218 -12.59 -4.10 -12.94
C TYR A 218 -13.47 -3.97 -14.17
N GLU A 219 -14.74 -3.58 -13.96
CA GLU A 219 -15.71 -3.29 -15.02
C GLU A 219 -15.91 -4.46 -15.99
N HIS A 220 -15.72 -5.69 -15.50
CA HIS A 220 -15.73 -6.91 -16.30
C HIS A 220 -14.69 -6.94 -17.44
N ASP A 221 -13.69 -6.06 -17.42
CA ASP A 221 -12.57 -6.02 -18.37
C ASP A 221 -11.55 -7.12 -18.07
N THR A 222 -11.93 -8.34 -18.41
CA THR A 222 -11.14 -9.55 -18.18
C THR A 222 -9.79 -9.52 -18.92
N GLU A 223 -9.72 -8.85 -20.07
CA GLU A 223 -8.50 -8.78 -20.87
C GLU A 223 -7.49 -7.82 -20.26
N ALA A 224 -7.90 -6.61 -19.87
CA ALA A 224 -7.00 -5.69 -19.16
C ALA A 224 -6.54 -6.30 -17.83
N PHE A 225 -7.43 -7.01 -17.12
CA PHE A 225 -7.06 -7.68 -15.89
C PHE A 225 -6.03 -8.79 -16.12
N ARG A 226 -6.23 -9.64 -17.13
CA ARG A 226 -5.24 -10.67 -17.54
C ARG A 226 -3.89 -10.04 -17.87
N GLN A 227 -3.87 -8.97 -18.67
CA GLN A 227 -2.65 -8.25 -19.05
C GLN A 227 -1.93 -7.65 -17.83
N LEU A 228 -2.67 -7.11 -16.86
CA LEU A 228 -2.13 -6.62 -15.61
C LEU A 228 -1.38 -7.73 -14.86
N LEU A 229 -1.99 -8.89 -14.67
CA LEU A 229 -1.38 -9.99 -13.91
C LEU A 229 -0.11 -10.55 -14.58
N GLU A 230 -0.15 -10.71 -15.89
CA GLU A 230 1.03 -11.11 -16.68
C GLU A 230 2.14 -10.06 -16.63
N GLY A 231 1.76 -8.78 -16.72
CA GLY A 231 2.68 -7.66 -16.59
C GLY A 231 3.38 -7.64 -15.24
N LEU A 232 2.62 -7.80 -14.15
CA LEU A 232 3.16 -7.84 -12.80
C LEU A 232 4.13 -9.00 -12.58
N SER A 233 3.81 -10.17 -13.15
CA SER A 233 4.69 -11.35 -13.10
C SER A 233 6.02 -11.10 -13.82
N ARG A 234 5.99 -10.48 -15.01
CA ARG A 234 7.21 -10.10 -15.75
C ARG A 234 8.04 -9.05 -15.00
N ARG A 235 7.41 -8.19 -14.22
CA ARG A 235 8.07 -7.09 -13.51
C ARG A 235 8.90 -7.52 -12.30
N CYS A 236 8.71 -8.72 -11.77
CA CYS A 236 9.49 -9.21 -10.62
C CYS A 236 11.01 -9.09 -10.83
N THR A 237 11.50 -9.28 -12.07
CA THR A 237 12.93 -9.21 -12.41
C THR A 237 13.48 -7.79 -12.55
N ARG A 238 12.61 -6.76 -12.61
CA ARG A 238 13.00 -5.36 -12.83
C ARG A 238 13.17 -4.56 -11.53
N VAL A 239 12.84 -5.13 -10.38
CA VAL A 239 12.77 -4.37 -9.12
C VAL A 239 14.13 -3.75 -8.75
N ARG A 240 15.24 -4.46 -8.96
CA ARG A 240 16.58 -3.92 -8.72
C ARG A 240 16.88 -2.70 -9.60
N GLU A 241 16.65 -2.82 -10.91
CA GLU A 241 16.80 -1.71 -11.88
C GLU A 241 15.99 -0.48 -11.44
N LEU A 242 14.75 -0.69 -10.99
CA LEU A 242 13.87 0.39 -10.54
C LEU A 242 14.30 1.03 -9.21
N ILE A 243 14.87 0.24 -8.29
CA ILE A 243 15.47 0.76 -7.04
C ILE A 243 16.75 1.54 -7.35
N GLU A 244 17.59 1.07 -8.28
CA GLU A 244 18.80 1.79 -8.70
C GLU A 244 18.46 3.13 -9.36
N SER A 245 17.44 3.15 -10.20
CA SER A 245 16.87 4.38 -10.77
C SER A 245 16.51 5.40 -9.68
N PHE A 246 15.87 4.97 -8.59
CA PHE A 246 15.58 5.86 -7.45
C PHE A 246 16.84 6.26 -6.67
N ARG A 247 17.78 5.34 -6.46
CA ARG A 247 19.07 5.59 -5.80
C ARG A 247 19.85 6.71 -6.49
N PHE A 248 19.87 6.72 -7.82
CA PHE A 248 20.57 7.72 -8.64
C PHE A 248 19.73 8.95 -8.99
N SER A 249 18.49 9.04 -8.48
CA SER A 249 17.67 10.22 -8.68
C SER A 249 18.20 11.43 -7.90
N SER A 250 17.67 12.62 -8.23
CA SER A 250 17.99 13.86 -7.52
C SER A 250 17.70 13.82 -6.01
N ARG A 251 16.89 12.87 -5.52
CA ARG A 251 16.65 12.69 -4.08
C ARG A 251 17.85 12.11 -3.34
N ASN A 252 18.79 11.43 -4.02
CA ASN A 252 19.91 10.70 -3.40
C ASN A 252 19.52 10.01 -2.06
N PRO A 253 18.56 9.06 -2.09
CA PRO A 253 17.84 8.63 -0.90
C PRO A 253 18.65 7.77 0.06
N PHE A 254 19.78 7.19 -0.37
CA PHE A 254 20.55 6.20 0.40
C PHE A 254 21.93 6.76 0.79
N PRO A 255 22.01 7.63 1.81
CA PRO A 255 23.26 8.30 2.16
C PRO A 255 24.34 7.33 2.66
N ASN A 256 23.95 6.16 3.17
CA ASN A 256 24.85 5.18 3.77
C ASN A 256 25.11 3.96 2.87
N TRP A 257 24.72 4.01 1.60
CA TRP A 257 24.96 2.92 0.66
C TRP A 257 26.46 2.67 0.47
N LYS A 258 26.93 1.47 0.81
CA LYS A 258 28.33 1.08 0.69
C LYS A 258 28.65 0.67 -0.75
N ASN A 259 29.78 1.14 -1.29
CA ASN A 259 30.30 0.58 -2.53
C ASN A 259 30.95 -0.81 -2.28
N GLU A 260 31.31 -1.53 -3.35
CA GLU A 260 31.97 -2.86 -3.28
C GLU A 260 33.28 -2.88 -2.47
N ARG A 261 33.82 -1.71 -2.09
CA ARG A 261 35.01 -1.54 -1.24
C ARG A 261 34.69 -1.05 0.17
N GLY A 262 33.42 -1.04 0.57
CA GLY A 262 32.96 -0.66 1.92
C GLY A 262 33.08 0.84 2.25
N ARG A 263 33.30 1.72 1.26
CA ARG A 263 33.39 3.17 1.49
C ARG A 263 32.08 3.88 1.10
N PRO A 264 31.63 4.89 1.87
CA PRO A 264 30.51 5.75 1.47
C PRO A 264 30.84 6.47 0.16
N PHE A 265 29.83 6.70 -0.67
CA PHE A 265 29.97 7.57 -1.85
C PHE A 265 30.09 9.01 -1.37
N LEU A 266 31.24 9.67 -1.60
CA LEU A 266 31.34 11.12 -1.42
C LEU A 266 30.53 11.76 -2.54
N ALA A 267 29.47 12.49 -2.21
CA ALA A 267 28.76 13.31 -3.17
C ALA A 267 29.73 14.34 -3.75
N SER A 268 30.04 14.23 -5.04
CA SER A 268 30.65 15.32 -5.79
C SER A 268 29.63 16.46 -5.86
N GLY A 269 30.01 17.63 -5.33
CA GLY A 269 29.19 18.84 -5.31
C GLY A 269 28.96 19.46 -6.68
#